data_AF-A0A1E3RV81-F1
#
_entry.id   AF-A0A1E3RV81-F1
#
_cell.length_a   1.000
_cell.length_b   1.000
_cell.length_c   1.000
_cell.angle_alpha   90.00
_cell.angle_beta   90.00
_cell.angle_gamma   90.00
#
_symmetry.space_group_name_H-M   'P 1'
#
loop_
_entity.id
_entity.type
_entity.pdbx_description
1 polymer ?
#
loop_
_entity_poly.entity_id
_entity_poly.type
_entity_poly.pdbx_seq_one_letter_code
_entity_poly.pdbx_strand_id
1 'polypeptide(L)'
;MSKWLLRGLVFAALMVIVRLLQGAMINAWETQAGLISVVLVVLFAVAVFGWGFVDGRGDARANPDPDRRGDLAMTWLLAGLFAGVVSGLVAWFISLFYKTLYVEALINEVTTFAAFTALLVFLMAIAGVALGRWLVDRKADQTPHLHHGGEDDRADTDVFAAVRHPGGGDETAEQPRQE
;
A
#
# COMPACT_ATOMS: atom_id res chain seq x y z
N MET A 1 13.47 -11.17 1.29
CA MET A 1 12.37 -12.09 1.65
C MET A 1 11.67 -11.76 2.99
N SER A 2 12.11 -10.78 3.78
CA SER A 2 11.62 -10.57 5.16
C SER A 2 10.59 -9.44 5.38
N LYS A 3 10.18 -8.72 4.33
CA LYS A 3 9.39 -7.49 4.47
C LYS A 3 7.97 -7.72 5.00
N TRP A 4 7.34 -8.85 4.67
CA TRP A 4 6.02 -9.23 5.19
C TRP A 4 6.10 -9.81 6.62
N LEU A 5 7.14 -10.61 6.90
CA LEU A 5 7.36 -11.24 8.21
C LEU A 5 7.56 -10.20 9.31
N LEU A 6 8.37 -9.17 9.08
CA LEU A 6 8.61 -8.12 10.08
C LEU A 6 7.31 -7.40 10.43
N ARG A 7 6.53 -7.00 9.42
CA ARG A 7 5.23 -6.33 9.62
C ARG A 7 4.27 -7.24 10.38
N GLY A 8 4.14 -8.49 9.93
CA GLY A 8 3.28 -9.48 10.59
C GLY A 8 3.68 -9.71 12.04
N LEU A 9 4.97 -9.81 12.34
CA LEU A 9 5.47 -10.00 13.70
C LEU A 9 5.19 -8.77 14.60
N VAL A 10 5.41 -7.56 14.10
CA VAL A 10 5.13 -6.34 14.85
C VAL A 10 3.64 -6.22 15.16
N PHE A 11 2.77 -6.47 14.17
CA PHE A 11 1.33 -6.45 14.42
C PHE A 11 0.84 -7.61 15.26
N ALA A 12 1.48 -8.78 15.21
CA ALA A 12 1.19 -9.89 16.12
C ALA A 12 1.46 -9.46 17.57
N ALA A 13 2.66 -8.93 17.84
CA ALA A 13 3.06 -8.47 19.17
C ALA A 13 2.16 -7.33 19.66
N LEU A 14 1.87 -6.35 18.79
CA LEU A 14 0.96 -5.25 19.11
C LEU A 14 -0.44 -5.76 19.44
N MET A 15 -0.97 -6.72 18.67
CA MET A 15 -2.30 -7.28 18.93
C MET A 15 -2.35 -8.03 20.25
N VAL A 16 -1.30 -8.76 20.62
CA VAL A 16 -1.20 -9.39 21.96
C VAL A 16 -1.26 -8.33 23.05
N ILE A 17 -0.49 -7.24 22.93
CA ILE A 17 -0.52 -6.14 23.91
C ILE A 17 -1.92 -5.52 24.00
N VAL A 18 -2.56 -5.25 22.86
CA VAL A 18 -3.91 -4.69 22.80
C VAL A 18 -4.89 -5.60 23.55
N ARG A 19 -4.81 -6.92 23.37
CA ARG A 19 -5.70 -7.87 24.06
C ARG A 19 -5.44 -7.95 25.56
N LEU A 20 -4.18 -7.88 25.99
CA LEU A 20 -3.83 -7.81 27.40
C LEU A 20 -4.41 -6.55 28.06
N LEU A 21 -4.25 -5.39 27.41
CA LEU A 21 -4.82 -4.13 27.87
C LEU A 21 -6.34 -4.19 27.89
N GLN A 22 -6.96 -4.74 26.85
CA GLN A 22 -8.40 -4.93 26.76
C GLN A 22 -8.91 -5.78 27.93
N GLY A 23 -8.31 -6.93 28.20
CA GLY A 23 -8.69 -7.80 29.32
C GLY A 23 -8.55 -7.10 30.68
N ALA A 24 -7.44 -6.41 30.92
CA ALA A 24 -7.20 -5.69 32.17
C ALA A 24 -8.18 -4.52 32.37
N MET A 25 -8.43 -3.73 31.33
CA MET A 25 -9.30 -2.55 31.40
C MET A 25 -10.78 -2.93 31.52
N ILE A 26 -11.23 -3.96 30.79
CA ILE A 26 -12.61 -4.46 30.88
C ILE A 26 -12.87 -5.01 32.28
N ASN A 27 -11.92 -5.73 32.86
CA ASN A 27 -12.05 -6.25 34.22
C ASN A 27 -12.13 -5.14 35.28
N ALA A 28 -11.52 -3.97 35.05
CA ALA A 28 -11.60 -2.82 35.94
C ALA A 28 -12.86 -1.96 35.73
N TRP A 29 -13.35 -1.84 34.49
CA TRP A 29 -14.48 -0.99 34.09
C TRP A 29 -15.47 -1.72 33.18
N GLU A 30 -16.15 -2.71 33.74
CA GLU A 30 -17.05 -3.60 33.00
C GLU A 30 -18.19 -2.85 32.29
N THR A 31 -18.71 -1.77 32.90
CA THR A 31 -19.79 -0.94 32.32
C THR A 31 -19.39 -0.23 31.02
N GLN A 32 -18.09 -0.09 30.74
CA GLN A 32 -17.56 0.55 29.53
C GLN A 32 -16.87 -0.44 28.59
N ALA A 33 -17.07 -1.75 28.77
CA ALA A 33 -16.36 -2.79 28.02
C ALA A 33 -16.47 -2.64 26.49
N GLY A 34 -17.65 -2.26 25.99
CA GLY A 34 -17.87 -2.01 24.57
C GLY A 34 -17.06 -0.83 24.05
N LEU A 35 -17.02 0.29 24.78
CA LEU A 35 -16.28 1.49 24.40
C LEU A 35 -14.76 1.23 24.40
N ILE A 36 -14.25 0.57 25.44
CA ILE A 36 -12.84 0.18 25.55
C ILE A 36 -12.43 -0.66 24.34
N SER A 37 -13.23 -1.66 24.00
CA SER A 37 -12.96 -2.56 22.87
C SER A 37 -12.91 -1.82 21.54
N VAL A 38 -13.90 -0.95 21.28
CA VAL A 38 -13.94 -0.15 20.04
C VAL A 38 -12.75 0.78 19.94
N VAL A 39 -12.41 1.49 21.01
CA VAL A 39 -11.28 2.44 21.02
C VAL A 39 -9.96 1.72 20.74
N LEU A 40 -9.70 0.59 21.40
CA LEU A 40 -8.47 -0.18 21.20
C LEU A 40 -8.35 -0.73 19.77
N VAL A 41 -9.45 -1.25 19.20
CA VAL A 41 -9.50 -1.70 17.81
C VAL A 41 -9.25 -0.55 16.84
N VAL A 42 -9.83 0.62 17.08
CA VAL A 42 -9.61 1.82 16.25
C VAL A 42 -8.15 2.27 16.32
N LEU A 43 -7.55 2.31 17.52
CA LEU A 43 -6.14 2.67 17.66
C LEU A 43 -5.22 1.69 16.93
N PHE A 44 -5.51 0.39 17.02
CA PHE A 44 -4.79 -0.63 16.25
C PHE A 44 -4.96 -0.42 14.74
N ALA A 45 -6.19 -0.18 14.28
CA ALA A 45 -6.50 0.09 12.88
C ALA A 45 -5.77 1.34 12.35
N VAL A 46 -5.67 2.40 13.14
CA VAL A 46 -4.92 3.63 12.80
C VAL A 46 -3.42 3.34 12.68
N ALA A 47 -2.84 2.54 13.59
CA ALA A 47 -1.44 2.16 13.51
C ALA A 47 -1.13 1.37 12.23
N VAL A 48 -1.99 0.39 11.89
CA VAL A 48 -1.90 -0.37 10.64
C VAL A 48 -2.00 0.55 9.43
N PHE A 49 -3.03 1.40 9.40
CA PHE A 49 -3.28 2.35 8.32
C PHE A 49 -2.09 3.29 8.11
N GLY A 50 -1.52 3.83 9.19
CA GLY A 50 -0.36 4.73 9.15
C GLY A 50 0.85 4.08 8.51
N TRP A 51 1.14 2.82 8.85
CA TRP A 51 2.23 2.08 8.21
C TRP A 51 1.91 1.79 6.74
N GLY A 52 0.71 1.30 6.43
CA GLY A 52 0.27 1.10 5.05
C GLY A 52 0.41 2.38 4.21
N PHE A 53 0.06 3.53 4.77
CA PHE A 53 0.22 4.84 4.13
C PHE A 53 1.68 5.21 3.85
N VAL A 54 2.59 4.96 4.81
CA VAL A 54 4.02 5.18 4.61
C VAL A 54 4.56 4.25 3.52
N ASP A 55 4.16 2.98 3.53
CA ASP A 55 4.55 2.00 2.51
C ASP A 55 4.05 2.39 1.11
N GLY A 56 2.79 2.81 0.98
CA GLY A 56 2.22 3.25 -0.30
C GLY A 56 2.88 4.50 -0.86
N ARG A 57 3.18 5.49 -0.01
CA ARG A 57 3.95 6.68 -0.42
C ARG A 57 5.38 6.34 -0.82
N GLY A 58 6.02 5.45 -0.07
CA GLY A 58 7.40 5.02 -0.35
C GLY A 58 7.49 4.31 -1.70
N ASP A 59 6.56 3.41 -1.97
CA ASP A 59 6.47 2.67 -3.22
C ASP A 59 6.18 3.58 -4.43
N ALA A 60 5.22 4.50 -4.32
CA ALA A 60 4.90 5.45 -5.40
C ALA A 60 6.07 6.41 -5.73
N ARG A 61 6.89 6.76 -4.73
CA ARG A 61 8.08 7.60 -4.95
C ARG A 61 9.25 6.84 -5.57
N ALA A 62 9.40 5.57 -5.22
CA ALA A 62 10.47 4.74 -5.75
C ALA A 62 10.18 4.25 -7.18
N ASN A 63 8.90 4.04 -7.52
CA ASN A 63 8.44 3.58 -8.82
C ASN A 63 7.39 4.55 -9.39
N PRO A 64 7.82 5.57 -10.16
CA PRO A 64 6.91 6.52 -10.80
C PRO A 64 5.94 5.86 -11.77
N ASP A 65 6.40 4.81 -12.46
CA ASP A 65 5.58 3.98 -13.35
C ASP A 65 4.64 3.06 -12.54
N PRO A 66 3.30 3.21 -12.69
CA PRO A 66 2.32 2.40 -11.97
C PRO A 66 2.47 0.89 -12.18
N ASP A 67 2.87 0.47 -13.38
CA ASP A 67 2.92 -0.95 -13.76
C ASP A 67 4.12 -1.68 -13.14
N ARG A 68 5.12 -0.94 -12.65
CA ARG A 68 6.33 -1.47 -12.00
C ARG A 68 6.25 -1.50 -10.48
N ARG A 69 5.11 -1.12 -9.90
CA ARG A 69 4.92 -1.04 -8.44
C ARG A 69 4.94 -2.42 -7.79
N GLY A 70 5.41 -2.47 -6.54
CA GLY A 70 5.44 -3.70 -5.79
C GLY A 70 4.04 -4.22 -5.42
N ASP A 71 3.89 -5.55 -5.35
CA ASP A 71 2.69 -6.18 -4.82
C ASP A 71 2.62 -6.06 -3.29
N LEU A 72 2.13 -4.90 -2.85
CA LEU A 72 1.85 -4.61 -1.45
C LEU A 72 0.59 -5.33 -0.97
N ALA A 73 -0.31 -5.75 -1.86
CA ALA A 73 -1.53 -6.47 -1.50
C ALA A 73 -1.20 -7.84 -0.91
N MET A 74 -0.42 -8.65 -1.64
CA MET A 74 0.05 -9.94 -1.15
C MET A 74 0.87 -9.79 0.14
N THR A 75 1.72 -8.78 0.21
CA THR A 75 2.58 -8.50 1.37
C THR A 75 1.77 -8.24 2.64
N TRP A 76 0.73 -7.39 2.55
CA TRP A 76 -0.14 -7.05 3.68
C TRP A 76 -1.13 -8.15 4.02
N LEU A 77 -1.58 -8.93 3.04
CA LEU A 77 -2.43 -10.10 3.26
C LEU A 77 -1.69 -11.15 4.10
N LEU A 78 -0.48 -11.53 3.68
CA LEU A 78 0.33 -12.51 4.42
C LEU A 78 0.74 -11.98 5.80
N ALA A 79 1.07 -10.69 5.91
CA ALA A 79 1.39 -10.07 7.20
C ALA A 79 0.19 -10.11 8.16
N GLY A 80 -1.03 -9.77 7.68
CA GLY A 80 -2.25 -9.82 8.48
C GLY A 80 -2.62 -11.23 8.90
N LEU A 81 -2.54 -12.20 7.98
CA LEU A 81 -2.80 -13.61 8.28
C LEU A 81 -1.84 -14.15 9.34
N PHE A 82 -0.54 -13.90 9.16
CA PHE A 82 0.48 -14.28 10.14
C PHE A 82 0.24 -13.61 11.49
N ALA A 83 -0.07 -12.31 11.50
CA ALA A 83 -0.36 -11.56 12.72
C ALA A 83 -1.55 -12.14 13.47
N GLY A 84 -2.65 -12.45 12.77
CA GLY A 84 -3.85 -13.03 13.36
C GLY A 84 -3.60 -14.38 14.01
N VAL A 85 -2.98 -15.32 13.27
CA VAL A 85 -2.71 -16.67 13.79
C VAL A 85 -1.73 -16.64 14.96
N VAL A 86 -0.61 -15.93 14.81
CA VAL A 86 0.44 -15.88 15.85
C VAL A 86 -0.07 -15.18 17.11
N SER A 87 -0.77 -14.05 16.96
CA SER A 87 -1.33 -13.35 18.12
C SER A 87 -2.40 -14.17 18.85
N GLY A 88 -3.27 -14.89 18.12
CA GLY A 88 -4.27 -15.80 18.69
C GLY A 88 -3.62 -16.94 19.47
N LEU A 89 -2.62 -17.59 18.88
CA LEU A 89 -1.85 -18.66 19.55
C LEU A 89 -1.14 -18.16 20.81
N VAL A 90 -0.50 -16.99 20.75
CA VAL A 90 0.19 -16.40 21.90
C VAL A 90 -0.79 -15.99 22.99
N ALA A 91 -1.91 -15.34 22.64
CA ALA A 91 -2.94 -14.95 23.61
C ALA A 91 -3.56 -16.17 24.32
N TRP A 92 -3.83 -17.24 23.57
CA TRP A 92 -4.25 -18.52 24.13
C TRP A 92 -3.20 -19.13 25.05
N PHE A 93 -1.92 -19.10 24.66
CA PHE A 93 -0.86 -19.62 25.51
C PHE A 93 -0.76 -18.83 26.84
N ILE A 94 -0.91 -17.52 26.80
CA ILE A 94 -0.88 -16.66 28.00
C ILE A 94 -2.10 -16.94 28.91
N SER A 95 -3.28 -17.25 28.35
CA SER A 95 -4.49 -17.52 29.14
C SER A 95 -4.40 -18.78 29.98
N LEU A 96 -3.50 -19.72 29.64
CA LEU A 96 -3.19 -20.89 30.47
C LEU A 96 -2.64 -20.50 31.86
N PHE A 97 -1.95 -19.36 31.95
CA PHE A 97 -1.33 -18.87 33.18
C PHE A 97 -2.11 -17.70 33.81
N TYR A 98 -2.87 -16.95 33.00
CA TYR A 98 -3.64 -15.78 33.44
C TYR A 98 -5.13 -15.97 33.15
N LYS A 99 -5.91 -16.41 34.15
CA LYS A 99 -7.35 -16.65 34.00
C LYS A 99 -8.21 -15.40 33.80
N THR A 100 -7.67 -14.22 34.08
CA THR A 100 -8.33 -12.91 33.86
C THR A 100 -8.35 -12.50 32.38
N LEU A 101 -7.65 -13.22 31.52
CA LEU A 101 -7.62 -12.98 30.07
C LEU A 101 -8.89 -13.58 29.45
N TYR A 102 -9.72 -12.71 28.86
CA TYR A 102 -10.91 -13.11 28.11
C TYR A 102 -10.49 -13.74 26.78
N VAL A 103 -10.32 -15.06 26.79
CA VAL A 103 -9.90 -15.86 25.64
C VAL A 103 -10.86 -17.04 25.52
N GLU A 104 -11.32 -17.29 24.30
CA GLU A 104 -12.22 -18.42 24.02
C GLU A 104 -11.44 -19.74 23.86
N ALA A 105 -12.13 -20.79 23.40
CA ALA A 105 -11.47 -22.02 23.00
C ALA A 105 -10.39 -21.76 21.92
N LEU A 106 -9.28 -22.50 21.96
CA LEU A 106 -8.15 -22.38 21.03
C LEU A 106 -8.59 -22.30 19.56
N ILE A 107 -9.59 -23.09 19.17
CA ILE A 107 -10.11 -23.12 17.80
C ILE A 107 -10.68 -21.76 17.41
N ASN A 108 -11.46 -21.10 18.27
CA ASN A 108 -12.04 -19.79 17.97
C ASN A 108 -10.96 -18.69 17.89
N GLU A 109 -9.90 -18.80 18.69
CA GLU A 109 -8.78 -17.85 18.66
C GLU A 109 -8.00 -17.91 17.33
N VAL A 110 -7.71 -19.13 16.87
CA VAL A 110 -6.93 -19.37 15.65
C VAL A 110 -7.76 -19.24 14.37
N THR A 111 -9.09 -19.17 14.48
CA THR A 111 -10.00 -19.02 13.33
C THR A 111 -10.67 -17.66 13.31
N THR A 112 -11.65 -17.42 14.18
CA THR A 112 -12.47 -16.20 14.19
C THR A 112 -11.64 -14.96 14.50
N PHE A 113 -10.90 -14.98 15.62
CA PHE A 113 -10.07 -13.83 16.00
C PHE A 113 -8.90 -13.63 15.03
N ALA A 114 -8.29 -14.72 14.56
CA ALA A 114 -7.26 -14.64 13.54
C ALA A 114 -7.78 -14.05 12.22
N ALA A 115 -8.95 -14.48 11.75
CA ALA A 115 -9.58 -13.96 10.54
C ALA A 115 -9.98 -12.48 10.69
N PHE A 116 -10.55 -12.11 11.84
CA PHE A 116 -10.86 -10.72 12.16
C PHE A 116 -9.60 -9.84 12.13
N THR A 117 -8.53 -10.28 12.80
CA THR A 117 -7.26 -9.55 12.84
C THR A 117 -6.65 -9.46 11.44
N ALA A 118 -6.66 -10.55 10.68
CA ALA A 118 -6.13 -10.58 9.33
C ALA A 118 -6.88 -9.63 8.40
N LEU A 119 -8.22 -9.63 8.45
CA LEU A 119 -9.07 -8.75 7.67
C LEU A 119 -8.85 -7.28 8.05
N LEU A 120 -8.84 -6.99 9.36
CA LEU A 120 -8.61 -5.63 9.86
C LEU A 120 -7.25 -5.10 9.41
N VAL A 121 -6.19 -5.90 9.56
CA VAL A 121 -4.83 -5.53 9.13
C VAL A 121 -4.79 -5.30 7.63
N PHE A 122 -5.35 -6.24 6.84
CA PHE A 122 -5.34 -6.15 5.39
C PHE A 122 -6.09 -4.93 4.87
N LEU A 123 -7.35 -4.74 5.29
CA LEU A 123 -8.18 -3.64 4.79
C LEU A 123 -7.60 -2.28 5.16
N MET A 124 -7.20 -2.10 6.42
CA MET A 124 -6.67 -0.81 6.88
C MET A 124 -5.32 -0.50 6.24
N ALA A 125 -4.46 -1.50 6.07
CA ALA A 125 -3.19 -1.31 5.40
C ALA A 125 -3.37 -0.96 3.92
N ILE A 126 -4.25 -1.66 3.21
CA ILE A 126 -4.47 -1.40 1.77
C ILE A 126 -5.17 -0.07 1.54
N ALA A 127 -6.11 0.32 2.40
CA ALA A 127 -6.67 1.67 2.39
C ALA A 127 -5.56 2.73 2.57
N GLY A 128 -4.65 2.51 3.52
CA GLY A 128 -3.48 3.37 3.73
C GLY A 128 -2.57 3.42 2.50
N VAL A 129 -2.21 2.27 1.94
CA VAL A 129 -1.35 2.16 0.74
C VAL A 129 -1.98 2.89 -0.45
N ALA A 130 -3.27 2.65 -0.72
CA ALA A 130 -3.98 3.28 -1.81
C ALA A 130 -4.01 4.80 -1.65
N LEU A 131 -4.32 5.30 -0.45
CA LEU A 131 -4.29 6.73 -0.16
C LEU A 131 -2.88 7.31 -0.32
N GLY A 132 -1.85 6.58 0.15
CA GLY A 132 -0.45 6.97 0.03
C GLY A 132 -0.02 7.12 -1.42
N ARG A 133 -0.35 6.14 -2.27
CA ARG A 133 -0.07 6.18 -3.72
C ARG A 133 -0.79 7.36 -4.38
N TRP A 134 -2.09 7.50 -4.13
CA TRP A 134 -2.90 8.58 -4.69
C TRP A 134 -2.37 10.00 -4.35
N LEU A 135 -1.94 10.22 -3.10
CA LEU A 135 -1.37 11.52 -2.69
C LEU A 135 -0.04 11.86 -3.37
N VAL A 136 0.73 10.86 -3.79
CA VAL A 136 1.99 11.07 -4.53
C VAL A 136 1.69 11.32 -6.00
N ASP A 137 0.83 10.49 -6.60
CA ASP A 137 0.48 10.58 -8.02
C ASP A 137 -0.15 11.95 -8.36
N ARG A 138 -1.04 12.45 -7.48
CA ARG A 138 -1.65 13.79 -7.63
C ARG A 138 -0.64 14.95 -7.63
N LYS A 139 0.55 14.75 -7.04
CA LYS A 139 1.62 15.76 -7.03
C LYS A 139 2.54 15.63 -8.24
N ALA A 140 2.66 14.44 -8.83
CA ALA A 140 3.47 14.22 -10.02
C ALA A 140 2.89 14.94 -11.24
N ASP A 141 1.56 14.90 -11.42
CA ASP A 141 0.82 15.61 -12.49
C ASP A 141 1.02 17.13 -12.50
N GLN A 142 1.44 17.72 -11.38
CA GLN A 142 1.67 19.17 -11.26
C GLN A 142 3.08 19.60 -11.69
N THR A 143 3.97 18.65 -11.95
CA THR A 143 5.28 18.95 -12.51
C THR A 143 5.09 19.10 -14.02
N PRO A 144 5.29 20.30 -14.60
CA PRO A 144 5.16 20.45 -16.04
C PRO A 144 6.07 19.42 -16.69
N HIS A 145 5.52 18.61 -17.59
CA HIS A 145 6.32 17.75 -18.46
C HIS A 145 7.30 18.66 -19.18
N LEU A 146 8.53 18.75 -18.68
CA LEU A 146 9.64 19.35 -19.41
C LEU A 146 9.82 18.44 -20.62
N HIS A 147 9.24 18.87 -21.74
CA HIS A 147 9.57 18.46 -23.09
C HIS A 147 11.10 18.56 -23.24
N HIS A 148 11.82 17.49 -22.93
CA HIS A 148 13.25 17.43 -23.18
C HIS A 148 13.70 16.02 -23.52
N GLY A 149 14.06 15.87 -24.80
CA GLY A 149 14.61 14.68 -25.43
C GLY A 149 13.61 14.05 -26.39
N GLY A 150 13.73 14.16 -27.71
CA GLY A 150 14.66 14.87 -28.58
C GLY A 150 14.03 14.83 -29.97
N GLU A 151 14.22 15.88 -30.78
CA GLU A 151 13.71 15.90 -32.17
C GLU A 151 14.37 14.83 -33.07
N ASP A 152 15.45 14.19 -32.60
CA ASP A 152 16.24 13.25 -33.39
C ASP A 152 15.59 11.85 -33.53
N ASP A 153 14.73 11.42 -32.60
CA ASP A 153 14.12 10.06 -32.65
C ASP A 153 12.83 10.00 -33.50
N ARG A 154 12.31 11.16 -33.91
CA ARG A 154 11.18 11.24 -34.86
C ARG A 154 11.60 11.09 -36.32
N ALA A 155 12.87 11.35 -36.64
CA ALA A 155 13.34 11.29 -38.02
C ALA A 155 13.39 9.85 -38.58
N ASP A 156 13.69 8.86 -37.72
CA ASP A 156 13.86 7.46 -38.16
C ASP A 156 12.56 6.66 -38.29
N THR A 157 11.43 7.19 -37.78
CA THR A 157 10.12 6.50 -37.85
C THR A 157 9.15 7.16 -38.83
N ASP A 158 9.50 8.33 -39.38
CA ASP A 158 8.65 9.02 -40.34
C ASP A 158 8.91 8.51 -41.76
N VAL A 159 8.16 7.47 -42.14
CA VAL A 159 8.18 6.87 -43.49
C VAL A 159 7.91 7.92 -44.58
N PHE A 160 7.26 9.03 -44.25
CA PHE A 160 6.99 10.12 -45.19
C PHE A 160 8.17 11.11 -45.36
N ALA A 161 9.11 11.16 -44.41
CA ALA A 161 10.33 11.94 -44.55
C ALA A 161 11.32 11.28 -45.54
N ALA A 162 11.39 9.95 -45.55
CA ALA A 162 12.25 9.19 -46.47
C ALA A 162 11.85 9.32 -47.97
N VAL A 163 10.62 9.76 -48.26
CA VAL A 163 10.11 9.94 -49.65
C VAL A 163 10.38 11.34 -50.20
N ARG A 164 10.80 12.31 -49.38
CA ARG A 164 11.20 13.64 -49.89
C ARG A 164 12.62 13.57 -50.44
N HIS A 165 12.73 13.40 -51.76
CA HIS A 165 14.00 13.52 -52.48
C HIS A 165 14.63 14.92 -52.26
N PRO A 166 15.91 15.01 -51.83
CA PRO A 166 16.67 16.26 -51.86
C PRO A 166 17.17 16.47 -53.29
N GLY A 167 16.35 17.05 -54.17
CA GLY A 167 16.77 17.28 -55.56
C GLY A 167 15.72 17.75 -56.56
N GLY A 168 14.53 18.19 -56.13
CA GLY A 168 13.57 18.85 -57.02
C GLY A 168 13.70 20.37 -56.91
N GLY A 169 14.64 20.95 -57.67
CA GLY A 169 14.70 22.41 -57.82
C GLY A 169 13.47 22.89 -58.59
N ASP A 170 12.67 23.75 -57.95
CA ASP A 170 11.69 24.59 -58.64
C ASP A 170 12.45 25.65 -59.46
N GLU A 171 12.91 25.27 -60.65
CA GLU A 171 13.28 26.24 -61.68
C GLU A 171 12.00 26.85 -62.27
N THR A 172 11.46 27.85 -61.57
CA THR A 172 10.46 28.75 -62.14
C THR A 172 11.19 29.70 -63.09
N ALA A 173 11.31 29.32 -64.36
CA ALA A 173 11.90 30.16 -65.40
C ALA A 173 11.00 31.35 -65.71
N GLU A 174 11.28 32.51 -65.11
CA GLU A 174 10.82 33.81 -65.61
C GLU A 174 11.51 34.12 -66.96
N GLN A 175 10.74 34.13 -68.05
CA GLN A 175 11.18 34.61 -69.35
C GLN A 175 11.32 36.14 -69.34
N PRO A 176 12.45 36.73 -69.79
CA PRO A 176 12.52 38.17 -70.00
C PRO A 176 11.84 38.55 -71.32
N ARG A 177 10.92 39.52 -71.20
CA ARG A 177 10.30 40.29 -72.29
C ARG A 177 11.40 40.98 -73.12
N GLN A 178 11.44 40.73 -74.43
CA GLN A 178 12.19 41.55 -75.39
C GLN A 178 11.23 42.37 -76.24
N GLU A 179 11.63 43.62 -76.47
CA GLU A 179 10.99 44.67 -77.27
C GLU A 179 11.04 44.39 -78.78
#